data_AF-A0AAW2RPL2-F1
#
_entry.id   AF-A0AAW2RPL2-F1
#
_cell.length_a   1.000
_cell.length_b   1.000
_cell.length_c   1.000
_cell.angle_alpha   90.00
_cell.angle_beta   90.00
_cell.angle_gamma   90.00
#
_symmetry.space_group_name_H-M   'P 1'
#
loop_
_entity.id
_entity.type
_entity.pdbx_description
1 polymer ?
#
loop_
_entity_poly.entity_id
_entity_poly.type
_entity_poly.pdbx_seq_one_letter_code
_entity_poly.pdbx_strand_id
1 'polypeptide(L)'
;MLSLHSPTPEVQSQKKPLHTLDFVKAHISSHPRFCLFLTFLFIQVLVISIARNSPPCFPPVVRDPVVSTATGDKPALVSYDEECPSGRVYVYDLPSMFNRDLPLHNCTDLNPWNWQCGIDNNHGYGGPATELRRVLPGNLSKSWYRTNQFSLELIFHQRILQHKCRTPEPESAAAFFIPFLRWTRRGEVLMGERHLQT
;
A
#
# COMPACT_ATOMS: atom_id res chain seq x y z
N MET A 1 -67.88 -57.84 39.24
CA MET A 1 -66.92 -58.29 40.28
C MET A 1 -65.69 -58.76 39.53
N LEU A 2 -64.54 -58.10 39.56
CA LEU A 2 -63.82 -57.61 40.74
C LEU A 2 -63.42 -56.13 40.61
N SER A 3 -63.50 -55.47 41.75
CA SER A 3 -63.20 -54.06 42.01
C SER A 3 -61.86 -53.96 42.74
N LEU A 4 -61.38 -52.72 42.91
CA LEU A 4 -60.24 -52.23 43.73
C LEU A 4 -58.96 -52.01 42.89
N HIS A 5 -58.32 -50.85 42.84
CA HIS A 5 -58.22 -49.76 43.82
C HIS A 5 -57.83 -48.43 43.13
N SER A 6 -58.24 -47.31 43.72
CA SER A 6 -57.98 -45.91 43.31
C SER A 6 -56.54 -45.44 43.70
N PRO A 7 -56.09 -44.25 43.25
CA PRO A 7 -54.67 -43.87 43.08
C PRO A 7 -54.07 -42.91 44.13
N THR A 8 -52.75 -42.61 43.93
CA THR A 8 -51.90 -41.43 44.33
C THR A 8 -50.95 -41.55 45.54
N PRO A 9 -49.87 -40.73 45.64
CA PRO A 9 -48.97 -40.17 44.61
C PRO A 9 -47.47 -40.26 44.99
N GLU A 10 -46.54 -40.20 44.03
CA GLU A 10 -45.25 -39.55 44.29
C GLU A 10 -44.88 -38.63 43.12
N VAL A 11 -44.69 -37.37 43.48
CA VAL A 11 -44.16 -36.32 42.63
C VAL A 11 -42.65 -36.47 42.64
N GLN A 12 -42.03 -36.68 41.49
CA GLN A 12 -40.62 -36.33 41.33
C GLN A 12 -40.40 -35.51 40.07
N SER A 13 -40.20 -34.22 40.34
CA SER A 13 -39.73 -33.19 39.44
C SER A 13 -38.43 -33.61 38.75
N GLN A 14 -38.41 -33.62 37.41
CA GLN A 14 -37.16 -33.54 36.68
C GLN A 14 -37.27 -32.53 35.53
N LYS A 15 -36.49 -31.45 35.72
CA LYS A 15 -36.37 -30.26 34.89
C LYS A 15 -36.02 -30.62 33.43
N LYS A 16 -36.81 -30.12 32.47
CA LYS A 16 -36.38 -29.97 31.07
C LYS A 16 -35.88 -28.54 30.84
N PRO A 17 -34.62 -28.39 30.42
CA PRO A 17 -34.29 -27.34 29.46
C PRO A 17 -33.37 -27.93 28.38
N LEU A 18 -33.95 -28.58 27.37
CA LEU A 18 -33.22 -29.11 26.21
C LEU A 18 -34.10 -29.02 24.96
N HIS A 19 -34.64 -27.84 24.67
CA HIS A 19 -35.46 -27.64 23.47
C HIS A 19 -35.10 -26.36 22.71
N THR A 20 -34.56 -25.35 23.40
CA THR A 20 -34.21 -24.06 22.80
C THR A 20 -32.91 -24.12 22.00
N LEU A 21 -31.93 -24.91 22.46
CA LEU A 21 -30.62 -25.03 21.79
C LEU A 21 -30.71 -25.91 20.53
N ASP A 22 -31.58 -26.94 20.56
CA ASP A 22 -31.82 -27.81 19.41
C ASP A 22 -32.64 -27.11 18.31
N PHE A 23 -33.56 -26.21 18.67
CA PHE A 23 -34.31 -25.40 17.71
C PHE A 23 -33.41 -24.43 16.95
N VAL A 24 -32.49 -23.75 17.65
CA VAL A 24 -31.50 -22.84 17.03
C VAL A 24 -30.55 -23.62 16.11
N LYS A 25 -30.09 -24.80 16.54
CA LYS A 25 -29.22 -25.67 15.74
C LYS A 25 -29.92 -26.20 14.48
N ALA A 26 -31.20 -26.54 14.56
CA ALA A 26 -32.00 -26.98 13.42
C ALA A 26 -32.28 -25.85 12.41
N HIS A 27 -32.52 -24.63 12.89
CA HIS A 27 -32.78 -23.47 12.03
C HIS A 27 -31.52 -22.97 11.29
N ILE A 28 -30.34 -23.08 11.93
CA ILE A 28 -29.04 -22.79 11.31
C ILE A 28 -28.65 -23.85 10.25
N SER A 29 -29.14 -25.09 10.42
CA SER A 29 -28.88 -26.22 9.51
C SER A 29 -29.70 -26.16 8.20
N SER A 30 -30.82 -25.43 8.18
CA SER A 30 -31.81 -25.57 7.09
C SER A 30 -31.35 -25.03 5.73
N HIS A 31 -30.44 -24.04 5.69
CA HIS A 31 -29.87 -23.56 4.43
C HIS A 31 -28.39 -23.19 4.58
N PRO A 32 -27.46 -24.16 4.44
CA PRO A 32 -26.02 -23.90 4.54
C PRO A 32 -25.54 -22.82 3.55
N ARG A 33 -26.20 -22.71 2.38
CA ARG A 33 -25.93 -21.65 1.39
C ARG A 33 -26.25 -20.25 1.90
N PHE A 34 -27.34 -20.10 2.65
CA PHE A 34 -27.74 -18.82 3.21
C PHE A 34 -26.80 -18.40 4.35
N CYS A 35 -26.40 -19.35 5.21
CA CYS A 35 -25.40 -19.11 6.23
C CYS A 35 -24.06 -18.69 5.61
N LEU A 36 -23.57 -19.39 4.58
CA LEU A 36 -22.36 -19.03 3.85
C LEU A 36 -22.45 -17.65 3.18
N PHE A 37 -23.62 -17.28 2.66
CA PHE A 37 -23.84 -15.96 2.06
C PHE A 37 -23.78 -14.85 3.12
N LEU A 38 -24.43 -15.05 4.28
CA LEU A 38 -24.39 -14.09 5.38
C LEU A 38 -22.99 -13.94 5.97
N THR A 39 -22.23 -15.04 6.13
CA THR A 39 -20.85 -14.97 6.62
C THR A 39 -19.95 -14.25 5.61
N PHE A 40 -20.12 -14.49 4.32
CA PHE A 40 -19.41 -13.77 3.26
C PHE A 40 -19.69 -12.26 3.30
N LEU A 41 -20.96 -11.86 3.39
CA LEU A 41 -21.33 -10.45 3.50
C LEU A 41 -20.76 -9.80 4.76
N PHE A 42 -20.78 -10.51 5.89
CA PHE A 42 -20.21 -10.03 7.15
C PHE A 42 -18.69 -9.82 7.03
N ILE A 43 -17.97 -10.78 6.44
CA ILE A 43 -16.53 -10.65 6.19
C ILE A 43 -16.25 -9.45 5.28
N GLN A 44 -17.01 -9.25 4.21
CA GLN A 44 -16.84 -8.09 3.33
C GLN A 44 -17.03 -6.76 4.08
N VAL A 45 -18.07 -6.63 4.92
CA VAL A 45 -18.30 -5.43 5.73
C VAL A 45 -17.16 -5.22 6.74
N LEU A 46 -16.65 -6.29 7.35
CA LEU A 46 -15.54 -6.22 8.29
C LEU A 46 -14.24 -5.74 7.61
N VAL A 47 -13.92 -6.28 6.43
CA VAL A 47 -12.75 -5.85 5.63
C VAL A 47 -12.87 -4.37 5.23
N ILE A 48 -14.05 -3.92 4.80
CA ILE A 48 -14.29 -2.52 4.46
C ILE A 48 -14.15 -1.63 5.70
N SER A 49 -14.68 -2.05 6.85
CA SER A 49 -14.57 -1.31 8.12
C SER A 49 -13.11 -1.16 8.54
N ILE A 50 -12.32 -2.24 8.49
CA ILE A 50 -10.89 -2.19 8.79
C ILE A 50 -10.16 -1.26 7.80
N ALA A 51 -10.41 -1.40 6.50
CA ALA A 51 -9.76 -0.57 5.49
C ALA A 51 -10.10 0.93 5.62
N ARG A 52 -11.32 1.27 6.06
CA ARG A 52 -11.78 2.66 6.25
C ARG A 52 -11.40 3.26 7.59
N ASN A 53 -11.28 2.44 8.64
CA ASN A 53 -10.93 2.88 9.99
C ASN A 53 -9.44 2.73 10.30
N SER A 54 -8.65 2.15 9.40
CA SER A 54 -7.20 2.25 9.46
C SER A 54 -6.82 3.73 9.54
N PRO A 55 -6.11 4.16 10.60
CA PRO A 55 -5.67 5.53 10.70
C PRO A 55 -4.78 5.84 9.48
N PRO A 56 -4.84 7.06 8.92
CA PRO A 56 -3.91 7.48 7.88
C PRO A 56 -2.48 7.27 8.40
N CYS A 57 -1.65 6.51 7.68
CA CYS A 57 -0.23 6.27 7.99
C CYS A 57 0.66 7.53 7.85
N PHE A 58 0.07 8.73 7.93
CA PHE A 58 0.82 9.96 7.96
C PHE A 58 1.01 10.36 9.41
N PRO A 59 2.23 10.38 9.95
CA PRO A 59 2.45 11.03 11.23
C PRO A 59 1.95 12.48 11.09
N PRO A 60 1.24 13.02 12.10
CA PRO A 60 0.96 14.46 12.12
C PRO A 60 2.31 15.17 11.97
N VAL A 61 2.39 16.14 11.07
CA VAL A 61 3.55 17.04 10.99
C VAL A 61 3.60 17.79 12.31
N VAL A 62 4.35 17.25 13.27
CA VAL A 62 4.66 17.92 14.51
C VAL A 62 5.66 19.01 14.13
N ARG A 63 5.17 20.25 14.05
CA ARG A 63 6.04 21.43 14.05
C ARG A 63 6.46 21.62 15.51
N ASP A 64 7.45 20.87 15.95
CA ASP A 64 8.08 21.17 17.24
C ASP A 64 8.84 22.50 17.08
N PRO A 65 8.55 23.54 17.90
CA PRO A 65 9.47 24.64 18.04
C PRO A 65 10.72 24.08 18.72
N VAL A 66 11.83 24.04 17.98
CA VAL A 66 13.15 23.75 18.53
C VAL A 66 13.47 24.82 19.58
N VAL A 67 13.16 24.52 20.85
CA VAL A 67 13.72 25.24 21.99
C VAL A 67 15.09 24.62 22.24
N SER A 68 16.09 25.12 21.53
CA SER A 68 17.49 24.88 21.89
C SER A 68 17.80 25.67 23.16
N THR A 69 17.85 24.98 24.29
CA THR A 69 18.58 25.45 25.47
C THR A 69 20.04 25.63 25.09
N ALA A 70 20.49 26.88 25.11
CA ALA A 70 21.83 27.30 24.74
C ALA A 70 22.87 26.78 25.75
N THR A 71 23.77 25.91 25.29
CA THR A 71 25.18 26.01 25.68
C THR A 71 25.89 26.63 24.49
N GLY A 72 26.63 27.71 24.74
CA GLY A 72 27.20 28.57 23.73
C GLY A 72 28.02 27.81 22.69
N ASP A 73 27.48 27.72 21.49
CA ASP A 73 28.23 27.79 20.25
C ASP A 73 27.33 28.49 19.22
N LYS A 74 27.98 29.35 18.44
CA LYS A 74 27.42 30.26 17.44
C LYS A 74 26.27 29.58 16.66
N PRO A 75 25.04 30.12 16.65
CA PRO A 75 23.97 29.53 15.84
C PRO A 75 24.42 29.56 14.39
N ALA A 76 24.62 28.38 13.79
CA ALA A 76 24.69 28.28 12.34
C ALA A 76 23.41 28.94 11.82
N LEU A 77 23.59 29.97 10.98
CA LEU A 77 22.52 30.72 10.37
C LEU A 77 21.67 29.75 9.54
N VAL A 78 20.62 29.19 10.14
CA VAL A 78 19.60 28.48 9.38
C VAL A 78 18.90 29.54 8.57
N SER A 79 19.35 29.71 7.33
CA SER A 79 18.64 30.50 6.33
C SER A 79 17.29 29.84 6.13
N TYR A 80 16.25 30.39 6.75
CA TYR A 80 14.88 29.97 6.52
C TYR A 80 14.57 30.26 5.05
N ASP A 81 14.60 29.21 4.25
CA ASP A 81 14.19 29.27 2.87
C ASP A 81 12.66 29.35 2.84
N GLU A 82 12.14 30.58 2.77
CA GLU A 82 10.70 30.85 2.69
C GLU A 82 10.03 30.10 1.52
N GLU A 83 10.77 29.78 0.46
CA GLU A 83 10.24 29.03 -0.67
C GLU A 83 10.06 27.53 -0.37
N CYS A 84 10.90 27.01 0.52
CA CYS A 84 10.98 25.60 0.91
C CYS A 84 11.00 25.46 2.44
N PRO A 85 9.88 25.73 3.13
CA PRO A 85 9.82 25.79 4.60
C PRO A 85 10.05 24.43 5.27
N SER A 86 9.90 23.34 4.53
CA SER A 86 10.23 21.97 4.99
C SER A 86 11.65 21.53 4.61
N GLY A 87 12.47 22.45 4.10
CA GLY A 87 13.81 22.18 3.61
C GLY A 87 13.86 21.69 2.15
N ARG A 88 15.08 21.49 1.67
CA ARG A 88 15.38 21.05 0.30
C ARG A 88 15.68 19.55 0.25
N VAL A 89 15.43 18.94 -0.91
CA VAL A 89 15.70 17.51 -1.16
C VAL A 89 16.84 17.36 -2.15
N TYR A 90 17.87 16.61 -1.78
CA TYR A 90 18.92 16.21 -2.72
C TYR A 90 18.59 14.84 -3.32
N VAL A 91 18.78 14.70 -4.63
CA VAL A 91 18.58 13.43 -5.35
C VAL A 91 19.93 12.87 -5.72
N TYR A 92 20.21 11.63 -5.31
CA TYR A 92 21.45 10.95 -5.69
C TYR A 92 21.51 10.67 -7.19
N ASP A 93 22.63 11.02 -7.81
CA ASP A 93 22.97 10.59 -9.16
C ASP A 93 23.61 9.19 -9.11
N LEU A 94 22.77 8.16 -9.22
CA LEU A 94 23.21 6.77 -9.23
C LEU A 94 23.74 6.38 -10.61
N PRO A 95 24.77 5.51 -10.67
CA PRO A 95 25.21 4.92 -11.94
C PRO A 95 24.04 4.34 -12.74
N SER A 96 24.06 4.52 -14.06
CA SER A 96 22.95 4.17 -14.97
C SER A 96 22.45 2.73 -14.81
N MET A 97 23.36 1.81 -14.48
CA MET A 97 23.07 0.39 -14.28
C MET A 97 22.03 0.11 -13.18
N PHE A 98 21.82 1.04 -12.25
CA PHE A 98 20.82 0.89 -11.19
C PHE A 98 19.44 1.36 -11.61
N ASN A 99 19.35 2.20 -12.66
CA ASN A 99 18.15 2.97 -12.98
C ASN A 99 17.83 2.96 -14.47
N ARG A 100 18.69 3.59 -15.28
CA ARG A 100 18.44 3.89 -16.70
C ARG A 100 18.63 2.68 -17.62
N ASP A 101 19.43 1.70 -17.21
CA ASP A 101 19.75 0.54 -18.03
C ASP A 101 18.80 -0.66 -17.78
N LEU A 102 17.80 -0.47 -16.93
CA LEU A 102 16.82 -1.49 -16.55
C LEU A 102 15.60 -1.60 -17.47
N PRO A 103 15.00 -0.49 -17.97
CA PRO A 103 13.88 -0.56 -18.89
C PRO A 103 14.28 -1.19 -20.22
N LEU A 104 13.39 -2.01 -20.77
CA LEU A 104 13.55 -2.54 -22.12
C LEU A 104 12.83 -1.59 -23.09
N HIS A 105 13.60 -0.93 -23.96
CA HIS A 105 13.06 0.05 -24.91
C HIS A 105 12.58 -0.57 -26.24
N ASN A 106 13.04 -1.79 -26.58
CA ASN A 106 12.73 -2.48 -27.83
C ASN A 106 11.85 -3.72 -27.59
N CYS A 107 10.68 -3.51 -27.02
CA CYS A 107 9.71 -4.58 -26.82
C CYS A 107 8.30 -4.03 -27.00
N THR A 108 7.40 -4.88 -27.48
CA THR A 108 6.11 -4.45 -28.01
C THR A 108 4.93 -4.67 -27.07
N ASP A 109 5.13 -5.24 -25.88
CA ASP A 109 4.00 -5.61 -25.02
C ASP A 109 4.25 -5.36 -23.53
N LEU A 110 3.29 -4.71 -22.88
CA LEU A 110 3.03 -4.81 -21.45
C LEU A 110 2.46 -6.20 -21.14
N ASN A 111 3.22 -7.25 -21.44
CA ASN A 111 2.92 -8.59 -20.94
C ASN A 111 3.13 -8.55 -19.41
N PRO A 112 2.19 -9.07 -18.58
CA PRO A 112 2.37 -9.17 -17.13
C PRO A 112 3.69 -9.81 -16.70
N TRP A 113 4.26 -10.68 -17.53
CA TRP A 113 5.52 -11.37 -17.29
C TRP A 113 6.77 -10.59 -17.76
N ASN A 114 6.60 -9.58 -18.62
CA ASN A 114 7.66 -8.70 -19.12
C ASN A 114 7.39 -7.24 -18.71
N TRP A 115 7.21 -7.02 -17.41
CA TRP A 115 6.82 -5.74 -16.83
C TRP A 115 7.83 -4.60 -17.12
N GLN A 116 9.09 -4.91 -17.40
CA GLN A 116 10.15 -3.96 -17.74
C GLN A 116 9.92 -3.25 -19.07
N CYS A 117 9.02 -3.79 -19.90
CA CYS A 117 8.79 -3.29 -21.24
C CYS A 117 8.05 -1.94 -21.23
N GLY A 118 8.70 -0.90 -21.77
CA GLY A 118 8.12 0.43 -21.89
C GLY A 118 7.66 1.04 -20.57
N ILE A 119 8.24 0.61 -19.45
CA ILE A 119 7.85 1.03 -18.11
C ILE A 119 8.24 2.48 -17.80
N ASP A 120 9.28 2.96 -18.46
CA ASP A 120 9.85 4.31 -18.36
C ASP A 120 9.19 5.31 -19.32
N ASN A 121 8.35 4.83 -20.25
CA ASN A 121 7.60 5.69 -21.16
C ASN A 121 6.81 6.76 -20.40
N ASN A 122 6.86 7.99 -20.92
CA ASN A 122 6.24 9.15 -20.29
C ASN A 122 6.59 9.25 -18.80
N HIS A 123 7.87 9.08 -18.45
CA HIS A 123 8.36 9.16 -17.07
C HIS A 123 7.65 8.21 -16.08
N GLY A 124 7.24 7.03 -16.55
CA GLY A 124 6.54 6.05 -15.73
C GLY A 124 5.02 6.04 -15.90
N TYR A 125 4.40 7.04 -16.52
CA TYR A 125 2.94 7.01 -16.73
C TYR A 125 2.51 6.01 -17.82
N GLY A 126 3.42 5.63 -18.72
CA GLY A 126 3.13 4.75 -19.85
C GLY A 126 2.47 5.47 -21.03
N GLY A 127 2.06 4.67 -22.03
CA GLY A 127 1.39 5.17 -23.24
C GLY A 127 -0.07 5.61 -23.00
N PRO A 128 -0.68 6.37 -23.93
CA PRO A 128 -2.07 6.80 -23.80
C PRO A 128 -3.04 5.62 -23.65
N ALA A 129 -4.04 5.76 -22.77
CA ALA A 129 -5.09 4.75 -22.59
C ALA A 129 -6.21 4.89 -23.64
N THR A 130 -5.90 4.61 -24.91
CA THR A 130 -6.82 4.75 -26.05
C THR A 130 -8.13 3.99 -25.87
N GLU A 131 -8.08 2.84 -25.21
CA GLU A 131 -9.25 2.00 -24.94
C GLU A 131 -10.31 2.70 -24.07
N LEU A 132 -9.89 3.65 -23.22
CA LEU A 132 -10.80 4.39 -22.35
C LEU A 132 -11.55 5.53 -23.08
N ARG A 133 -11.19 5.85 -24.33
CA ARG A 133 -11.85 6.93 -25.10
C ARG A 133 -13.33 6.68 -25.35
N ARG A 134 -13.77 5.41 -25.33
CA ARG A 134 -15.19 5.04 -25.50
C ARG A 134 -16.01 5.16 -24.21
N VAL A 135 -15.33 5.23 -23.06
CA VAL A 135 -15.95 5.20 -21.72
C VAL A 135 -15.86 6.56 -21.04
N LEU A 136 -14.74 7.26 -21.21
CA LEU A 136 -14.47 8.55 -20.58
C LEU A 136 -14.80 9.71 -21.52
N PRO A 137 -15.28 10.86 -20.99
CA PRO A 137 -15.41 12.10 -21.75
C PRO A 137 -14.10 12.48 -22.45
N GLY A 138 -14.20 13.11 -23.62
CA GLY A 138 -13.04 13.41 -24.47
C GLY A 138 -11.95 14.26 -23.79
N ASN A 139 -12.33 15.19 -22.92
CA ASN A 139 -11.39 15.98 -22.11
C ASN A 139 -10.65 15.14 -21.07
N LEU A 140 -11.33 14.18 -20.42
CA LEU A 140 -10.71 13.27 -19.46
C LEU A 140 -9.81 12.26 -20.19
N SER A 141 -10.28 11.63 -21.27
CA SER A 141 -9.57 10.53 -21.94
C SER A 141 -8.12 10.86 -22.35
N LYS A 142 -7.79 12.13 -22.57
CA LYS A 142 -6.43 12.61 -22.91
C LYS A 142 -5.47 12.62 -21.71
N SER A 143 -6.00 12.61 -20.49
CA SER A 143 -5.22 12.62 -19.24
C SER A 143 -5.02 11.22 -18.65
N TRP A 144 -5.48 10.17 -19.32
CA TRP A 144 -5.35 8.78 -18.85
C TRP A 144 -4.26 8.02 -19.61
N TYR A 145 -3.44 7.29 -18.86
CA TYR A 145 -2.31 6.53 -19.37
C TYR A 145 -2.35 5.09 -18.85
N ARG A 146 -1.72 4.18 -19.59
CA ARG A 146 -1.52 2.78 -19.20
C ARG A 146 -0.35 2.67 -18.22
N THR A 147 -0.53 3.21 -17.02
CA THR A 147 0.49 3.21 -15.97
C THR A 147 0.71 1.80 -15.46
N ASN A 148 1.97 1.35 -15.46
CA ASN A 148 2.35 0.04 -14.94
C ASN A 148 2.40 0.08 -13.40
N GLN A 149 1.96 -0.98 -12.74
CA GLN A 149 1.94 -1.08 -11.28
C GLN A 149 3.34 -0.92 -10.63
N PHE A 150 4.41 -1.14 -11.39
CA PHE A 150 5.79 -1.03 -10.94
C PHE A 150 6.45 0.33 -11.27
N SER A 151 5.73 1.26 -11.90
CA SER A 151 6.28 2.56 -12.32
C SER A 151 6.32 3.63 -11.22
N LEU A 152 5.88 3.32 -10.00
CA LEU A 152 5.73 4.32 -8.95
C LEU A 152 7.04 5.08 -8.67
N GLU A 153 8.14 4.34 -8.54
CA GLU A 153 9.48 4.89 -8.29
C GLU A 153 9.93 5.83 -9.43
N LEU A 154 9.65 5.48 -10.69
CA LEU A 154 9.96 6.33 -11.86
C LEU A 154 9.20 7.65 -11.81
N ILE A 155 7.91 7.58 -11.48
CA ILE A 155 7.03 8.76 -11.39
C ILE A 155 7.52 9.68 -10.27
N PHE A 156 7.81 9.13 -9.08
CA PHE A 156 8.33 9.93 -7.97
C PHE A 156 9.70 10.51 -8.28
N HIS A 157 10.60 9.72 -8.85
CA HIS A 157 11.92 10.19 -9.24
C HIS A 157 11.82 11.38 -10.20
N GLN A 158 11.03 11.28 -11.27
CA GLN A 158 10.85 12.40 -12.20
C GLN A 158 10.24 13.63 -11.51
N ARG A 159 9.24 13.43 -10.65
CA ARG A 159 8.59 14.54 -9.92
C ARG A 159 9.56 15.25 -8.98
N ILE A 160 10.41 14.51 -8.27
CA ILE A 160 11.40 15.10 -7.36
C ILE A 160 12.50 15.80 -8.17
N LEU A 161 12.93 15.23 -9.30
CA LEU A 161 13.89 15.89 -10.20
C LEU A 161 13.41 17.26 -10.69
N GLN A 162 12.10 17.45 -10.86
CA GLN A 162 11.45 18.69 -11.31
C GLN A 162 10.89 19.54 -10.16
N HIS A 163 11.04 19.10 -8.91
CA HIS A 163 10.45 19.79 -7.76
C HIS A 163 11.23 21.07 -7.45
N LYS A 164 10.52 22.18 -7.17
CA LYS A 164 11.14 23.48 -6.87
C LYS A 164 12.12 23.46 -5.68
N CYS A 165 11.86 22.58 -4.70
CA CYS A 165 12.70 22.41 -3.52
C CYS A 165 13.80 21.36 -3.69
N ARG A 166 14.08 20.91 -4.91
CA ARG A 166 15.26 20.10 -5.15
C ARG A 166 16.51 20.97 -5.05
N THR A 167 17.57 20.41 -4.45
CA THR A 167 18.89 21.05 -4.41
C THR A 167 19.94 20.18 -5.13
N PRO A 168 20.88 20.78 -5.89
CA PRO A 168 22.07 20.10 -6.37
C PRO A 168 23.19 20.00 -5.32
N GLU A 169 23.14 20.76 -4.22
CA GLU A 169 24.16 20.71 -3.17
C GLU A 169 23.71 19.81 -2.00
N PRO A 170 24.41 18.68 -1.73
CA PRO A 170 24.02 17.76 -0.67
C PRO A 170 24.08 18.40 0.73
N GLU A 171 25.01 19.34 0.95
CA GLU A 171 25.17 20.04 2.24
C GLU A 171 23.99 20.95 2.60
N SER A 172 23.19 21.34 1.61
CA SER A 172 22.00 22.18 1.80
C SER A 172 20.71 21.38 1.97
N ALA A 173 20.79 20.05 1.93
CA ALA A 173 19.63 19.18 1.90
C ALA A 173 19.13 18.85 3.30
N ALA A 174 17.82 18.96 3.50
CA ALA A 174 17.13 18.45 4.69
C ALA A 174 16.78 16.97 4.53
N ALA A 175 16.67 16.47 3.30
CA ALA A 175 16.39 15.07 3.01
C ALA A 175 17.11 14.61 1.74
N PHE A 176 17.39 13.30 1.70
CA PHE A 176 18.05 12.64 0.60
C PHE A 176 17.10 11.63 -0.04
N PHE A 177 16.95 11.71 -1.36
CA PHE A 177 16.18 10.76 -2.16
C PHE A 177 17.13 9.90 -2.99
N ILE A 178 16.98 8.58 -2.86
CA ILE A 178 17.78 7.59 -3.59
C ILE A 178 16.84 6.87 -4.55
N PRO A 179 16.83 7.21 -5.85
CA PRO A 179 15.94 6.59 -6.83
C PRO A 179 16.41 5.16 -7.10
N PHE A 180 15.82 4.15 -6.46
CA PHE A 180 16.31 2.78 -6.57
C PHE A 180 15.34 1.89 -7.35
N LEU A 181 15.64 1.66 -8.63
CA LEU A 181 14.78 0.90 -9.53
C LEU A 181 15.08 -0.60 -9.58
N ARG A 182 15.64 -1.23 -8.54
CA ARG A 182 16.04 -2.64 -8.61
C ARG A 182 14.92 -3.57 -8.12
N TRP A 183 14.07 -4.06 -9.03
CA TRP A 183 13.07 -5.09 -8.68
C TRP A 183 13.62 -6.52 -8.69
N THR A 184 14.59 -6.90 -9.54
CA THR A 184 15.30 -8.20 -9.43
C THR A 184 16.34 -8.37 -10.55
N ARG A 185 17.64 -8.41 -10.22
CA ARG A 185 18.51 -9.44 -10.81
C ARG A 185 18.60 -10.55 -9.78
N ARG A 186 18.15 -11.75 -10.14
CA ARG A 186 18.45 -12.98 -9.40
C ARG A 186 19.96 -13.02 -9.14
N GLY A 187 20.35 -13.01 -7.88
CA GLY A 187 21.45 -13.80 -7.32
C GLY A 187 22.89 -13.59 -7.79
N GLU A 188 23.22 -12.79 -8.80
CA GLU A 188 24.61 -12.70 -9.26
C GLU A 188 25.06 -11.26 -9.41
N VAL A 189 26.23 -10.98 -8.83
CA VAL A 189 26.99 -9.73 -8.88
C VAL A 189 26.51 -8.63 -7.91
N LEU A 190 26.67 -8.89 -6.61
CA LEU A 190 27.06 -7.89 -5.60
C LEU A 190 28.13 -8.46 -4.63
N MET A 191 29.02 -9.32 -5.12
CA MET A 191 30.28 -9.61 -4.46
C MET A 191 31.37 -9.43 -5.51
N GLY A 192 31.90 -8.21 -5.60
CA GLY A 192 33.11 -7.97 -6.38
C GLY A 192 34.29 -8.60 -5.66
N GLU A 193 34.80 -9.70 -6.20
CA GLU A 193 36.15 -10.14 -5.88
C GLU A 193 37.12 -9.06 -6.38
N ARG A 194 37.73 -8.34 -5.44
CA ARG A 194 38.90 -7.52 -5.73
C ARG A 194 40.04 -8.48 -6.08
N HIS A 195 40.24 -8.75 -7.35
CA HIS A 195 41.55 -9.19 -7.81
C HIS A 195 42.51 -8.00 -7.72
N LEU A 196 43.32 -7.97 -6.66
CA LEU A 196 44.57 -7.23 -6.67
C LEU A 196 45.46 -7.83 -7.77
N GLN A 197 45.73 -7.05 -8.81
CA GLN A 197 46.88 -7.26 -9.67
C GLN A 197 48.10 -6.64 -8.98
N THR A 198 48.99 -7.51 -8.52
CA THR A 198 50.43 -7.23 -8.38
C THR A 198 51.14 -7.53 -9.69
#